data_AF-A0A2N4XR62-F1
#
_entry.id   AF-A0A2N4XR62-F1
#
_cell.length_a   1.000
_cell.length_b   1.000
_cell.length_c   1.000
_cell.angle_alpha   90.00
_cell.angle_beta   90.00
_cell.angle_gamma   90.00
#
_symmetry.space_group_name_H-M   'P 1'
#
loop_
_entity.id
_entity.type
_entity.pdbx_description
1 polymer ?
#
loop_
_entity_poly.entity_id
_entity_poly.type
_entity_poly.pdbx_seq_one_letter_code
_entity_poly.pdbx_strand_id
1 'polypeptide(L)'
;MSEPFSFPPDAQYLSEVSLRDETLSVRFKPESVLEPEARAFEFQAHSLSAAQEAHLLLTQLRADNEYIYASWYHGSAVLSAEDGTEVLLKAASFSGEFVELNAAEFREALNLSNRIYIDAHEYGRRTTGKLNRIKELLLEQSRRLSVKAGSHELESTAGVLYAQNIQFLSRLLNEIES
;
A
#
# COMPACT_ATOMS: atom_id res chain seq x y z
N MET A 1 22.01 1.29 32.09
CA MET A 1 22.35 0.07 31.32
C MET A 1 22.43 0.47 29.86
N SER A 2 23.42 -0.04 29.12
CA SER A 2 23.51 0.17 27.67
C SER A 2 22.40 -0.60 26.95
N GLU A 3 21.99 -0.09 25.78
CA GLU A 3 21.05 -0.78 24.89
C GLU A 3 21.64 -2.13 24.44
N PRO A 4 20.94 -3.26 24.58
CA PRO A 4 21.48 -4.58 24.23
C PRO A 4 21.56 -4.81 22.72
N PHE A 5 20.74 -4.10 21.93
CA PHE A 5 20.73 -4.07 20.48
C PHE A 5 19.98 -2.82 20.00
N SER A 6 20.07 -2.48 18.73
CA SER A 6 19.29 -1.37 18.14
C SER A 6 18.01 -1.92 17.51
N PHE A 7 16.86 -1.37 17.91
CA PHE A 7 15.64 -1.59 17.14
C PHE A 7 15.78 -0.97 15.74
N PRO A 8 15.05 -1.50 14.74
CA PRO A 8 14.92 -0.82 13.48
C PRO A 8 14.39 0.62 13.68
N PRO A 9 14.93 1.61 12.94
CA PRO A 9 14.61 3.02 13.16
C PRO A 9 13.20 3.40 12.67
N ASP A 10 12.61 2.58 11.80
CA ASP A 10 11.34 2.85 11.15
C ASP A 10 10.18 2.12 11.84
N ALA A 11 8.96 2.62 11.64
CA ALA A 11 7.74 1.97 12.09
C ALA A 11 7.60 0.59 11.45
N GLN A 12 7.15 -0.40 12.21
CA GLN A 12 6.99 -1.78 11.73
C GLN A 12 5.65 -2.37 12.11
N TYR A 13 5.22 -3.39 11.38
CA TYR A 13 4.03 -4.16 11.73
C TYR A 13 4.40 -5.39 12.54
N LEU A 14 3.56 -5.78 13.48
CA LEU A 14 3.69 -7.06 14.17
C LEU A 14 3.28 -8.20 13.22
N SER A 15 4.16 -9.13 12.93
CA SER A 15 3.85 -10.32 12.13
C SER A 15 3.45 -11.51 13.00
N GLU A 16 4.13 -11.68 14.15
CA GLU A 16 3.91 -12.76 15.10
C GLU A 16 4.19 -12.29 16.52
N VAL A 17 3.36 -12.74 17.46
CA VAL A 17 3.54 -12.53 18.89
C VAL A 17 3.31 -13.88 19.55
N SER A 18 4.26 -14.33 20.36
CA SER A 18 4.16 -15.60 21.07
C SER A 18 4.73 -15.50 22.49
N LEU A 19 4.12 -16.22 23.43
CA LEU A 19 4.56 -16.31 24.81
C LEU A 19 4.79 -17.78 25.18
N ARG A 20 6.03 -18.13 25.56
CA ARG A 20 6.42 -19.47 26.02
C ARG A 20 7.37 -19.34 27.20
N ASP A 21 7.09 -20.05 28.30
CA ASP A 21 7.98 -20.13 29.46
C ASP A 21 8.53 -18.76 29.91
N GLU A 22 7.62 -17.78 30.07
CA GLU A 22 7.91 -16.38 30.44
C GLU A 22 8.79 -15.59 29.43
N THR A 23 9.03 -16.15 28.26
CA THR A 23 9.68 -15.48 27.14
C THR A 23 8.63 -15.00 26.14
N LEU A 24 8.56 -13.69 25.96
CA LEU A 24 7.77 -13.07 24.90
C LEU A 24 8.66 -12.93 23.66
N SER A 25 8.26 -13.56 22.55
CA SER A 25 8.84 -13.34 21.24
C SER A 25 7.89 -12.52 20.38
N VAL A 26 8.42 -11.45 19.79
CA VAL A 26 7.71 -10.54 18.89
C VAL A 26 8.50 -10.48 17.60
N ARG A 27 7.83 -10.74 16.49
CA ARG A 27 8.39 -10.52 15.15
C ARG A 27 7.75 -9.29 14.53
N PHE A 28 8.61 -8.44 14.01
CA PHE A 28 8.24 -7.25 13.28
C PHE A 28 8.56 -7.48 11.80
N LYS A 29 7.63 -7.11 10.92
CA LYS A 29 7.83 -7.09 9.47
C LYS A 29 7.90 -5.64 8.98
N PRO A 30 8.75 -5.35 7.98
CA PRO A 30 8.80 -4.03 7.38
C PRO A 30 7.50 -3.73 6.62
N GLU A 31 7.21 -2.44 6.41
CA GLU A 31 6.08 -1.99 5.58
C GLU A 31 6.20 -2.55 4.14
N SER A 32 7.41 -2.48 3.58
CA SER A 32 7.73 -2.95 2.24
C SER A 32 8.35 -4.36 2.27
N VAL A 33 7.51 -5.38 2.44
CA VAL A 33 7.92 -6.79 2.30
C VAL A 33 8.26 -7.21 0.86
N LEU A 34 8.09 -6.30 -0.11
CA LEU A 34 8.34 -6.55 -1.53
C LEU A 34 9.78 -6.22 -1.96
N GLU A 35 10.58 -5.65 -1.06
CA GLU A 35 11.99 -5.39 -1.33
C GLU A 35 12.82 -6.68 -1.28
N PRO A 36 13.78 -6.88 -2.20
CA PRO A 36 14.62 -8.08 -2.23
C PRO A 36 15.40 -8.34 -0.93
N GLU A 37 15.66 -7.28 -0.16
CA GLU A 37 16.43 -7.31 1.09
C GLU A 37 15.54 -7.22 2.34
N ALA A 38 14.21 -7.31 2.18
CA ALA A 38 13.27 -7.23 3.29
C ALA A 38 13.53 -8.36 4.29
N ARG A 39 13.84 -7.99 5.53
CA ARG A 39 14.04 -8.90 6.66
C ARG A 39 13.08 -8.54 7.78
N ALA A 40 12.58 -9.56 8.46
CA ALA A 40 11.87 -9.35 9.72
C ALA A 40 12.89 -9.06 10.82
N PHE A 41 12.45 -8.35 11.86
CA PHE A 41 13.20 -8.20 13.08
C PHE A 41 12.52 -9.03 14.17
N GLU A 42 13.26 -9.95 14.78
CA GLU A 42 12.76 -10.74 15.90
C GLU A 42 13.34 -10.19 17.19
N PHE A 43 12.45 -10.01 18.17
CA PHE A 43 12.72 -9.47 19.48
C PHE A 43 12.25 -10.48 20.53
N GLN A 44 13.11 -10.80 21.49
CA GLN A 44 12.77 -11.68 22.60
C GLN A 44 13.04 -11.01 23.94
N ALA A 45 12.06 -11.08 24.84
CA ALA A 45 12.13 -10.60 26.21
C ALA A 45 12.00 -11.78 27.17
N HIS A 46 13.06 -12.09 27.93
CA HIS A 46 13.12 -13.24 28.82
C HIS A 46 12.78 -12.88 30.27
N SER A 47 11.98 -13.72 30.94
CA SER A 47 11.46 -13.46 32.29
C SER A 47 10.77 -12.09 32.36
N LEU A 48 9.81 -11.88 31.45
CA LEU A 48 9.05 -10.64 31.32
C LEU A 48 8.06 -10.47 32.48
N SER A 49 8.08 -9.32 33.15
CA SER A 49 7.03 -8.98 34.12
C SER A 49 5.71 -8.72 33.40
N ALA A 50 4.60 -9.23 33.93
CA ALA A 50 3.26 -9.07 33.33
C ALA A 50 3.18 -9.61 31.88
N ALA A 51 3.87 -10.72 31.60
CA ALA A 51 4.01 -11.24 30.25
C ALA A 51 2.68 -11.53 29.53
N GLN A 52 1.64 -11.95 30.26
CA GLN A 52 0.32 -12.19 29.70
C GLN A 52 -0.39 -10.91 29.24
N GLU A 53 -0.28 -9.82 30.01
CA GLU A 53 -0.89 -8.52 29.66
C GLU A 53 -0.23 -7.95 28.40
N ALA A 54 1.12 -7.97 28.37
CA ALA A 54 1.89 -7.57 27.20
C ALA A 54 1.54 -8.41 25.97
N HIS A 55 1.47 -9.73 26.12
CA HIS A 55 1.11 -10.64 25.03
C HIS A 55 -0.29 -10.36 24.48
N LEU A 56 -1.29 -10.16 25.34
CA LEU A 56 -2.66 -9.84 24.92
C LEU A 56 -2.73 -8.52 24.14
N LEU A 57 -2.08 -7.47 24.66
CA LEU A 57 -2.08 -6.16 24.03
C LEU A 57 -1.38 -6.19 22.67
N LEU A 58 -0.20 -6.81 22.58
CA LEU A 58 0.53 -6.93 21.31
C LEU A 58 -0.20 -7.81 20.29
N THR A 59 -0.91 -8.84 20.76
CA THR A 59 -1.76 -9.66 19.88
C THR A 59 -2.92 -8.83 19.32
N GLN A 60 -3.50 -7.92 20.11
CA GLN A 60 -4.55 -7.01 19.65
C GLN A 60 -4.00 -6.02 18.62
N LEU A 61 -2.88 -5.34 18.92
CA LEU A 61 -2.24 -4.40 17.99
C LEU A 61 -1.84 -5.07 16.66
N ARG A 62 -1.43 -6.34 16.72
CA ARG A 62 -1.21 -7.17 15.53
C ARG A 62 -2.50 -7.41 14.74
N ALA A 63 -3.60 -7.76 15.41
CA ALA A 63 -4.88 -8.02 14.76
C ALA A 63 -5.45 -6.77 14.09
N ASP A 64 -5.21 -5.60 14.69
CA ASP A 64 -5.62 -4.30 14.16
C ASP A 64 -4.67 -3.79 13.06
N ASN A 65 -3.53 -4.49 12.84
CA ASN A 65 -2.51 -4.18 11.85
C ASN A 65 -2.01 -2.73 11.99
N GLU A 66 -1.64 -2.37 13.22
CA GLU A 66 -1.12 -1.05 13.55
C GLU A 66 0.41 -0.95 13.39
N TYR A 67 0.88 0.26 13.11
CA TYR A 67 2.29 0.60 13.11
C TYR A 67 2.81 0.69 14.54
N ILE A 68 3.94 0.02 14.78
CA ILE A 68 4.61 0.00 16.08
C ILE A 68 5.99 0.65 15.94
N TYR A 69 6.26 1.58 16.85
CA TYR A 69 7.55 2.19 17.08
C TYR A 69 8.21 1.52 18.28
N ALA A 70 9.41 0.98 18.09
CA ALA A 70 10.16 0.33 19.16
C ALA A 70 11.33 1.23 19.58
N SER A 71 11.47 1.45 20.88
CA SER A 71 12.55 2.26 21.45
C SER A 71 13.01 1.74 22.81
N TRP A 72 14.15 2.26 23.27
CA TRP A 72 14.68 1.97 24.60
C TRP A 72 14.39 3.10 25.57
N TYR A 73 13.87 2.77 26.74
CA TYR A 73 13.68 3.73 27.83
C TYR A 73 14.07 3.12 29.18
N HIS A 74 15.07 3.71 29.84
CA HIS A 74 15.58 3.28 31.15
C HIS A 74 15.81 1.76 31.30
N GLY A 75 16.36 1.10 30.26
CA GLY A 75 16.64 -0.33 30.27
C GLY A 75 15.43 -1.24 30.05
N SER A 76 14.31 -0.66 29.61
CA SER A 76 13.09 -1.36 29.19
C SER A 76 12.86 -1.12 27.70
N ALA A 77 12.28 -2.09 27.01
CA ALA A 77 11.81 -1.89 25.64
C ALA A 77 10.42 -1.23 25.69
N VAL A 78 10.22 -0.18 24.92
CA VAL A 78 8.93 0.51 24.78
C VAL A 78 8.45 0.27 23.35
N LEU A 79 7.24 -0.27 23.24
CA LEU A 79 6.54 -0.44 21.98
C LEU A 79 5.35 0.51 21.97
N SER A 80 5.38 1.52 21.11
CA SER A 80 4.34 2.56 21.01
C SER A 80 3.59 2.42 19.68
N ALA A 81 2.27 2.40 19.74
CA ALA A 81 1.40 2.45 18.57
C ALA A 81 1.09 3.90 18.17
N GLU A 82 0.54 4.10 16.97
CA GLU A 82 0.19 5.43 16.44
C GLU A 82 -0.89 6.16 17.25
N ASP A 83 -1.79 5.42 17.89
CA ASP A 83 -2.87 5.96 18.72
C ASP A 83 -2.38 6.45 20.09
N GLY A 84 -1.09 6.26 20.40
CA GLY A 84 -0.46 6.59 21.67
C GLY A 84 -0.54 5.47 22.71
N THR A 85 -1.04 4.29 22.36
CA THR A 85 -0.97 3.09 23.20
C THR A 85 0.48 2.64 23.33
N GLU A 86 0.96 2.50 24.56
CA GLU A 86 2.35 2.10 24.83
C GLU A 86 2.43 0.83 25.67
N VAL A 87 3.36 -0.05 25.30
CA VAL A 87 3.69 -1.26 26.04
C VAL A 87 5.12 -1.15 26.55
N LEU A 88 5.26 -0.97 27.86
CA LEU A 88 6.56 -0.97 28.53
C LEU A 88 6.92 -2.41 28.95
N LEU A 89 7.93 -2.98 28.31
CA LEU A 89 8.40 -4.33 28.58
C LEU A 89 9.59 -4.29 29.54
N LYS A 90 9.41 -4.90 30.72
CA LYS A 90 10.45 -5.07 31.73
C LYS A 90 10.81 -6.54 31.86
N ALA A 91 12.01 -6.90 31.43
CA ALA A 91 12.48 -8.28 31.38
C ALA A 91 13.85 -8.40 32.04
N ALA A 92 14.26 -9.62 32.39
CA ALA A 92 15.60 -9.88 32.92
C ALA A 92 16.68 -9.68 31.85
N SER A 93 16.36 -10.04 30.61
CA SER A 93 17.23 -9.83 29.45
C SER A 93 16.41 -9.67 28.17
N PHE A 94 17.03 -9.04 27.18
CA PHE A 94 16.47 -8.86 25.86
C PHE A 94 17.48 -9.33 24.81
N SER A 95 16.96 -9.91 23.73
CA SER A 95 17.73 -10.19 22.51
C SER A 95 16.93 -9.73 21.29
N GLY A 96 17.65 -9.39 20.23
CA GLY A 96 17.06 -8.89 19.01
C GLY A 96 17.97 -9.13 17.82
N GLU A 97 17.41 -9.61 16.72
CA GLU A 97 18.15 -9.88 15.50
C GLU A 97 17.28 -9.76 14.24
N PHE A 98 17.92 -9.47 13.12
CA PHE A 98 17.26 -9.56 11.82
C PHE A 98 17.23 -11.00 11.34
N VAL A 99 16.07 -11.43 10.88
CA VAL A 99 15.77 -12.80 10.46
C VAL A 99 15.10 -12.79 9.09
N GLU A 100 15.19 -13.92 8.39
CA GLU A 100 14.49 -14.08 7.12
C GLU A 100 12.96 -14.07 7.35
N LEU A 101 12.24 -13.66 6.31
CA LEU A 101 10.79 -13.73 6.31
C LEU A 101 10.35 -15.20 6.36
N ASN A 102 9.38 -15.50 7.23
CA ASN A 102 8.79 -16.82 7.31
C ASN A 102 7.78 -17.03 6.15
N ALA A 103 7.33 -18.28 5.98
CA ALA A 103 6.41 -18.64 4.90
C ALA A 103 5.06 -17.91 4.96
N ALA A 104 4.59 -17.51 6.16
CA ALA A 104 3.34 -16.78 6.31
C ALA A 104 3.51 -15.32 5.87
N GLU A 105 4.56 -14.65 6.32
CA GLU A 105 4.96 -13.29 5.93
C GLU A 105 5.15 -13.19 4.39
N PHE A 106 5.84 -14.17 3.80
CA PHE A 106 6.03 -14.23 2.36
C PHE A 106 4.71 -14.44 1.60
N ARG A 107 3.82 -15.29 2.12
CA ARG A 107 2.49 -15.52 1.51
C ARG A 107 1.62 -14.27 1.58
N GLU A 108 1.66 -13.54 2.69
CA GLU A 108 0.97 -12.25 2.81
C GLU A 108 1.50 -11.23 1.79
N ALA A 109 2.83 -11.13 1.65
CA ALA A 109 3.48 -10.27 0.66
C ALA A 109 3.04 -10.62 -0.77
N LEU A 110 3.04 -11.91 -1.14
CA LEU A 110 2.58 -12.37 -2.44
C LEU A 110 1.09 -12.10 -2.67
N ASN A 111 0.25 -12.30 -1.66
CA ASN A 111 -1.18 -12.01 -1.76
C ASN A 111 -1.45 -10.51 -1.92
N LEU A 112 -0.67 -9.65 -1.26
CA LEU A 112 -0.73 -8.21 -1.45
C LEU A 112 -0.29 -7.81 -2.87
N SER A 113 0.86 -8.32 -3.32
CA SER A 113 1.37 -8.07 -4.68
C SER A 113 0.37 -8.52 -5.76
N ASN A 114 -0.21 -9.71 -5.60
CA ASN A 114 -1.22 -10.23 -6.52
C ASN A 114 -2.49 -9.36 -6.54
N ARG A 115 -2.95 -8.88 -5.38
CA ARG A 115 -4.09 -7.95 -5.31
C ARG A 115 -3.79 -6.64 -6.05
N ILE A 116 -2.63 -6.04 -5.79
CA ILE A 116 -2.18 -4.82 -6.47
C ILE A 116 -2.15 -5.04 -7.99
N TYR A 117 -1.62 -6.18 -8.44
CA TYR A 117 -1.57 -6.52 -9.86
C TYR A 117 -2.98 -6.65 -10.48
N ILE A 118 -3.89 -7.37 -9.82
CA ILE A 118 -5.27 -7.55 -10.28
C ILE A 118 -5.99 -6.20 -10.36
N ASP A 119 -5.87 -5.38 -9.31
CA ASP A 119 -6.51 -4.06 -9.24
C ASP A 119 -5.97 -3.12 -10.32
N ALA A 120 -4.65 -3.10 -10.52
CA ALA A 120 -4.01 -2.32 -11.59
C ALA A 120 -4.46 -2.78 -12.98
N HIS A 121 -4.56 -4.09 -13.20
CA HIS A 121 -5.04 -4.65 -14.47
C HIS A 121 -6.51 -4.29 -14.71
N GLU A 122 -7.38 -4.42 -13.70
CA GLU A 122 -8.78 -4.02 -13.82
C GLU A 122 -8.93 -2.51 -14.07
N TYR A 123 -8.15 -1.69 -13.37
CA TYR A 123 -8.13 -0.26 -13.58
C TYR A 123 -7.71 0.10 -15.01
N GLY A 124 -6.65 -0.55 -15.52
CA GLY A 124 -6.22 -0.42 -16.90
C GLY A 124 -7.34 -0.78 -17.88
N ARG A 125 -7.95 -1.96 -17.70
CA ARG A 125 -9.06 -2.43 -18.55
C ARG A 125 -10.25 -1.45 -18.55
N ARG A 126 -10.65 -0.95 -17.39
CA ARG A 126 -11.74 0.04 -17.27
C ARG A 126 -11.38 1.36 -17.96
N THR A 127 -10.15 1.80 -17.82
CA THR A 127 -9.66 3.05 -18.43
C THR A 127 -9.61 2.94 -19.95
N THR A 128 -9.04 1.85 -20.48
CA THR A 128 -9.05 1.56 -21.93
C THR A 128 -10.48 1.45 -22.46
N GLY A 129 -11.39 0.80 -21.73
CA GLY A 129 -12.81 0.72 -22.11
C GLY A 129 -13.48 2.10 -22.19
N LYS A 130 -13.20 3.00 -21.24
CA LYS A 130 -13.68 4.39 -21.29
C LYS A 130 -13.11 5.16 -22.46
N LEU A 131 -11.81 5.03 -22.76
CA LEU A 131 -11.17 5.68 -23.90
C LEU A 131 -11.79 5.22 -25.23
N ASN A 132 -12.00 3.91 -25.40
CA ASN A 132 -12.66 3.37 -26.59
C ASN A 132 -14.09 3.93 -26.75
N ARG A 133 -14.86 4.00 -25.65
CA ARG A 133 -16.20 4.61 -25.64
C ARG A 133 -16.16 6.09 -26.06
N ILE A 134 -15.20 6.86 -25.56
CA ILE A 134 -15.02 8.28 -25.93
C ILE A 134 -14.69 8.38 -27.42
N LYS A 135 -13.79 7.54 -27.93
CA LYS A 135 -13.44 7.48 -29.35
C LYS A 135 -14.65 7.19 -30.23
N GLU A 136 -15.46 6.20 -29.88
CA GLU A 136 -16.72 5.89 -30.60
C GLU A 136 -17.67 7.09 -30.63
N LEU A 137 -17.84 7.78 -29.50
CA LEU A 137 -18.69 8.97 -29.42
C LEU A 137 -18.15 10.12 -30.28
N LEU A 138 -16.85 10.38 -30.27
CA LEU A 138 -16.22 11.43 -31.08
C LEU A 138 -16.33 11.12 -32.58
N LEU A 139 -16.13 9.87 -33.00
CA LEU A 139 -16.30 9.44 -34.38
C LEU A 139 -17.75 9.61 -34.86
N GLU A 140 -18.72 9.22 -34.04
CA GLU A 140 -20.14 9.40 -34.36
C GLU A 140 -20.53 10.90 -34.42
N GLN A 141 -20.01 11.74 -33.53
CA GLN A 141 -20.24 13.19 -33.61
C GLN A 141 -19.59 13.79 -34.87
N SER A 142 -18.37 13.40 -35.20
CA SER A 142 -17.69 13.83 -36.43
C SER A 142 -18.51 13.47 -37.66
N ARG A 143 -19.01 12.22 -37.75
CA ARG A 143 -19.90 11.77 -38.81
C ARG A 143 -21.18 12.61 -38.91
N ARG A 144 -21.86 12.89 -37.79
CA ARG A 144 -23.08 13.71 -37.76
C ARG A 144 -22.83 15.14 -38.21
N LEU A 145 -21.71 15.74 -37.80
CA LEU A 145 -21.33 17.09 -38.22
C LEU A 145 -21.02 17.12 -39.71
N SER A 146 -20.33 16.12 -40.25
CA SER A 146 -20.06 16.03 -41.69
C SER A 146 -21.34 15.94 -42.52
N VAL A 147 -22.33 15.16 -42.07
CA VAL A 147 -23.65 15.08 -42.74
C VAL A 147 -24.37 16.43 -42.69
N LYS A 148 -24.37 17.12 -41.54
CA LYS A 148 -24.98 18.46 -41.42
C LYS A 148 -24.25 19.50 -42.26
N ALA A 149 -22.92 19.49 -42.27
CA ALA A 149 -22.09 20.38 -43.06
C ALA A 149 -22.43 20.28 -44.56
N GLY A 150 -22.67 19.06 -45.06
CA GLY A 150 -23.05 18.81 -46.45
C GLY A 150 -24.37 19.47 -46.90
N SER A 151 -25.21 19.92 -45.96
CA SER A 151 -26.44 20.68 -46.25
C SER A 151 -26.26 22.20 -46.26
N HIS A 152 -25.05 22.70 -46.05
CA HIS A 152 -24.73 24.13 -46.03
C HIS A 152 -23.66 24.46 -47.08
N GLU A 153 -23.72 25.67 -47.63
CA GLU A 153 -22.62 26.19 -48.46
C GLU A 153 -21.36 26.34 -47.61
N LEU A 154 -20.21 25.96 -48.18
CA LEU A 154 -18.91 25.94 -47.48
C LEU A 154 -18.51 27.29 -46.87
N GLU A 155 -18.81 28.39 -47.56
CA GLU A 155 -18.47 29.75 -47.14
C GLU A 155 -19.55 30.40 -46.26
N SER A 156 -20.68 29.72 -46.04
CA SER A 156 -21.69 30.19 -45.10
C SER A 156 -21.16 30.12 -43.67
N THR A 157 -21.67 30.99 -42.78
CA THR A 157 -21.34 30.96 -41.35
C THR A 157 -21.54 29.57 -40.73
N ALA A 158 -22.59 28.86 -41.15
CA ALA A 158 -22.86 27.49 -40.70
C ALA A 158 -21.79 26.50 -41.21
N GLY A 159 -21.41 26.57 -42.49
CA GLY A 159 -20.37 25.74 -43.10
C GLY A 159 -19.01 25.88 -42.39
N VAL A 160 -18.59 27.12 -42.11
CA VAL A 160 -17.35 27.42 -41.38
C VAL A 160 -17.38 26.86 -39.96
N LEU A 161 -18.48 27.02 -39.22
CA LEU A 161 -18.63 26.48 -37.86
C LEU A 161 -18.55 24.95 -37.83
N TYR A 162 -19.18 24.26 -38.79
CA TYR A 162 -19.09 22.80 -38.86
C TYR A 162 -17.66 22.34 -39.18
N ALA A 163 -16.95 23.02 -40.10
CA ALA A 163 -15.57 22.71 -40.43
C ALA A 163 -14.63 22.85 -39.21
N GLN A 164 -14.77 23.94 -38.44
CA GLN A 164 -14.01 24.14 -37.20
C GLN A 164 -14.29 23.05 -36.16
N ASN A 165 -15.55 22.66 -35.97
CA ASN A 165 -15.92 21.60 -35.03
C ASN A 165 -15.38 20.23 -35.45
N ILE A 166 -15.43 19.89 -36.74
CA ILE A 166 -14.85 18.64 -37.27
C ILE A 166 -13.33 18.63 -37.04
N GLN A 167 -12.65 19.74 -37.31
CA GLN A 167 -11.20 19.86 -37.10
C GLN A 167 -10.82 19.77 -35.62
N PHE A 168 -11.66 20.29 -34.71
CA PHE A 168 -11.49 20.11 -33.27
C PHE A 168 -11.64 18.64 -32.84
N LEU A 169 -12.69 17.95 -33.30
CA LEU A 169 -12.88 16.52 -33.00
C LEU A 169 -11.75 15.66 -33.54
N SER A 170 -11.22 15.98 -34.73
CA SER A 170 -10.06 15.30 -35.31
C SER A 170 -8.81 15.44 -34.44
N ARG A 171 -8.54 16.65 -33.91
CA ARG A 171 -7.44 16.86 -32.95
C ARG A 171 -7.64 16.04 -31.66
N LEU A 172 -8.85 16.03 -31.11
CA LEU A 172 -9.15 15.23 -29.91
C LEU A 172 -8.97 13.73 -30.14
N LEU A 173 -9.35 13.22 -31.31
CA LEU A 173 -9.13 11.81 -31.66
C LEU A 173 -7.64 11.48 -31.76
N ASN A 174 -6.84 12.35 -32.37
CA ASN A 174 -5.39 12.16 -32.47
C ASN A 174 -4.72 12.10 -31.10
N GLU A 175 -5.11 12.96 -30.16
CA GLU A 175 -4.59 12.96 -28.77
C GLU A 175 -4.97 11.70 -27.98
N ILE A 176 -6.05 11.02 -28.35
CA ILE A 176 -6.48 9.75 -27.72
C ILE A 176 -5.73 8.55 -28.32
N GLU A 177 -5.22 8.68 -29.55
CA GLU A 177 -4.53 7.62 -30.28
C GLU A 177 -2.99 7.65 -30.14
N SER A 178 -2.44 8.79 -29.74
CA SER A 178 -1.01 9.01 -29.43
C SER A 178 -0.62 8.50 -28.05
#